data_AF-A0A928ZMY1-F1
#
_entry.id   AF-A0A928ZMY1-F1
#
_cell.length_a   1.000
_cell.length_b   1.000
_cell.length_c   1.000
_cell.angle_alpha   90.00
_cell.angle_beta   90.00
_cell.angle_gamma   90.00
#
_symmetry.space_group_name_H-M   'P 1'
#
loop_
_entity.id
_entity.type
_entity.pdbx_description
1 polymer ?
#
loop_
_entity_poly.entity_id
_entity_poly.type
_entity_poly.pdbx_seq_one_letter_code
_entity_poly.pdbx_strand_id
1 'polypeptide(L)' 'MLGLELGDRGGQIIAQGTPEDITVTEDSYTGKYLKEVLAQHPPQKG' A
#
# COMPACT_ATOMS: atom_id res chain seq x y z
N MET A 1 -24.28 -8.39 8.77
CA MET A 1 -23.27 -8.62 7.72
C MET A 1 -22.55 -7.28 7.50
N LEU A 2 -21.33 -7.13 8.03
CA LEU A 2 -20.45 -6.00 7.72
C LEU A 2 -19.97 -6.20 6.28
N GLY A 3 -20.45 -5.43 5.30
CA GLY A 3 -19.95 -5.63 3.93
C GLY A 3 -20.75 -5.07 2.75
N LEU A 4 -21.67 -4.12 2.93
CA LEU A 4 -22.24 -3.43 1.75
C LEU A 4 -21.22 -2.49 1.09
N GLU A 5 -20.31 -1.90 1.87
CA GLU A 5 -19.37 -0.90 1.36
C GLU A 5 -18.16 -1.46 0.60
N LEU A 6 -17.90 -2.77 0.66
CA LEU A 6 -16.75 -3.39 0.01
C LEU A 6 -16.90 -3.44 -1.53
N GLY A 7 -18.13 -3.27 -2.04
CA GLY A 7 -18.45 -3.38 -3.46
C GLY A 7 -18.26 -2.09 -4.26
N ASP A 8 -18.66 -0.93 -3.72
CA ASP A 8 -18.69 0.33 -4.48
C ASP A 8 -17.33 1.08 -4.50
N ARG A 9 -16.43 0.77 -3.57
CA ARG A 9 -15.10 1.40 -3.45
C ARG A 9 -13.94 0.48 -3.85
N GLY A 10 -14.24 -0.74 -4.33
CA GLY A 10 -13.26 -1.71 -4.83
C GLY A 10 -13.07 -1.61 -6.35
N GLY A 11 -11.94 -2.11 -6.86
CA GLY A 11 -11.69 -2.25 -8.31
C GLY A 11 -10.89 -1.12 -8.96
N GLN A 12 -10.42 -0.13 -8.20
CA GLN A 12 -9.49 0.90 -8.69
C GLN A 12 -8.05 0.59 -8.25
N ILE A 13 -7.09 0.77 -9.15
CA ILE A 13 -5.66 0.74 -8.80
C ILE A 13 -5.31 2.09 -8.15
N ILE A 14 -5.05 2.08 -6.85
CA ILE A 14 -4.71 3.28 -6.07
C ILE A 14 -3.20 3.49 -5.90
N ALA A 15 -2.38 2.47 -6.14
CA ALA A 15 -0.92 2.54 -6.10
C ALA A 15 -0.28 1.45 -6.97
N GLN A 16 0.80 1.77 -7.68
CA GLN A 16 1.63 0.82 -8.46
C GLN A 16 3.06 1.35 -8.54
N GLY A 17 4.06 0.45 -8.48
CA GLY A 17 5.47 0.82 -8.60
C GLY A 17 6.37 -0.06 -7.73
N THR A 18 7.56 0.44 -7.44
CA THR A 18 8.47 -0.18 -6.45
C THR A 18 7.89 -0.10 -5.04
N PRO A 19 8.35 -0.93 -4.09
CA PRO A 19 7.92 -0.85 -2.70
C PRO A 19 7.97 0.58 -2.14
N GLU A 20 9.01 1.33 -2.46
CA GLU A 20 9.21 2.73 -2.10
C GLU A 20 8.13 3.63 -2.70
N ASP A 21 7.82 3.48 -3.99
CA ASP A 21 6.76 4.24 -4.68
C ASP A 21 5.37 4.00 -4.05
N ILE A 22 5.11 2.77 -3.57
CA ILE A 22 3.85 2.46 -2.90
C ILE A 22 3.76 3.17 -1.54
N THR A 23 4.89 3.37 -0.84
CA THR A 23 4.90 4.01 0.49
C THR A 23 4.57 5.50 0.48
N VAL A 24 4.76 6.18 -0.66
CA VAL A 24 4.44 7.62 -0.78
C VAL A 24 2.96 7.88 -1.10
N THR A 25 2.17 6.82 -1.33
CA THR A 25 0.74 6.95 -1.61
C THR A 25 -0.05 7.02 -0.30
N GLU A 26 -0.55 8.20 0.07
CA GLU A 26 -1.23 8.45 1.36
C GLU A 26 -2.54 7.66 1.53
N ASP A 27 -3.24 7.38 0.42
CA ASP A 27 -4.49 6.60 0.40
C ASP A 27 -4.24 5.08 0.39
N SER A 28 -2.98 4.63 0.29
CA SER A 28 -2.62 3.22 0.28
C SER A 28 -2.39 2.70 1.70
N TYR A 29 -3.36 1.92 2.21
CA TYR A 29 -3.17 1.18 3.46
C TYR A 29 -1.95 0.25 3.40
N THR A 30 -1.71 -0.38 2.24
CA THR A 30 -0.52 -1.20 1.98
C THR A 30 0.75 -0.35 2.08
N GLY A 31 0.76 0.87 1.53
CA GLY A 31 1.90 1.79 1.57
C GLY A 31 2.29 2.19 3.00
N LYS A 32 1.29 2.46 3.85
CA LYS A 32 1.52 2.78 5.28
C LYS A 32 2.23 1.65 6.02
N TYR A 33 1.76 0.42 5.84
CA TYR A 33 2.39 -0.75 6.47
C TYR A 33 3.77 -1.06 5.86
N LEU A 34 3.88 -0.95 4.54
CA LEU A 34 5.13 -1.22 3.82
C LEU A 34 6.25 -0.28 4.25
N LYS A 35 5.94 0.97 4.61
CA LYS A 35 6.89 1.93 5.18
C LYS A 35 7.54 1.43 6.48
N GLU A 36 6.76 0.84 7.38
CA GLU A 36 7.26 0.27 8.63
C GLU A 36 8.14 -0.95 8.39
N VAL A 37 7.77 -1.78 7.40
CA VAL A 37 8.54 -2.96 7.01
C VAL A 37 9.87 -2.55 6.38
N LEU A 38 9.89 -1.59 5.46
CA LEU A 38 11.12 -1.10 4.82
C LEU A 38 12.04 -0.38 5.81
N ALA A 39 11.51 0.23 6.87
CA ALA A 39 12.32 0.81 7.94
C ALA A 39 13.10 -0.26 8.72
N GLN A 40 12.54 -1.46 8.87
CA GLN A 40 13.18 -2.60 9.55
C GLN A 40 14.06 -3.42 8.60
N HIS A 41 13.64 -3.52 7.35
CA HIS A 41 14.29 -4.27 6.29
C HIS A 41 14.55 -3.36 5.10
N PRO A 42 15.55 -2.47 5.19
CA PRO A 42 15.88 -1.58 4.10
C PRO A 42 16.17 -2.39 2.83
N PRO A 43 15.72 -1.90 1.66
CA PRO A 43 15.90 -2.60 0.41
C PRO A 43 17.39 -2.84 0.16
N GLN A 44 17.72 -4.08 -0.19
CA GLN A 44 19.10 -4.43 -0.52
C GLN A 44 19.46 -3.73 -1.82
N LYS A 45 20.41 -2.78 -1.74
CA LYS A 45 21.01 -2.21 -2.94
C LYS A 45 21.88 -3.29 -3.58
N GLY A 46 21.41 -3.83 -4.69
CA GLY A 46 22.22 -4.63 -5.60
C GLY A 46 23.36 -3.82 -6.20
#